data_AF-A0A1J5DJF2-F1
#
_entry.id   AF-A0A1J5DJF2-F1
#
_cell.length_a   1.000
_cell.length_b   1.000
_cell.length_c   1.000
_cell.angle_alpha   90.00
_cell.angle_beta   90.00
_cell.angle_gamma   90.00
#
_symmetry.space_group_name_H-M   'P 1'
#
loop_
_entity.id
_entity.type
_entity.pdbx_description
1 polymer ?
#
loop_
_entity_poly.entity_id
_entity_poly.type
_entity_poly.pdbx_seq_one_letter_code
_entity_poly.pdbx_strand_id
1 'polypeptide(L)'
;MVRINLLPGKRRSGVGSALGRLVAVMVVMLIAELGFLYFAYDGKAGEVKKRADQLRIAQADVQKIQSGIAGLPNVQGRAVELEQRERALAELAAIRIGPQHMMDEMKRILARPKTRASIKQAKDAGWNVAWEAENVYLEEFAEETEGRVVIRGYARSLDDVAEYWLRLRSSKLFQSVRLASITEHKNSQAGVDLQKFQFSTMVNFYYQTKEGVALMEQIEQSRTDETEPQPTTEQ
;
A
#
# COMPACT_ATOMS: atom_id res chain seq x y z
N MET A 1 118.44 -39.31 72.90
CA MET A 1 117.92 -38.35 71.91
C MET A 1 116.49 -38.79 71.56
N VAL A 2 115.45 -38.26 72.22
CA VAL A 2 114.55 -37.14 71.78
C VAL A 2 113.71 -37.53 70.54
N ARG A 3 112.38 -37.43 70.43
CA ARG A 3 111.19 -37.22 71.29
C ARG A 3 109.94 -37.65 70.47
N ILE A 4 108.90 -38.03 71.21
CA ILE A 4 107.46 -38.22 70.91
C ILE A 4 106.86 -37.25 69.86
N ASN A 5 105.93 -37.71 69.02
CA ASN A 5 104.62 -37.05 68.89
C ASN A 5 103.50 -37.96 68.32
N LEU A 6 102.47 -38.15 69.14
CA LEU A 6 101.19 -38.79 68.84
C LEU A 6 100.24 -37.71 68.30
N LEU A 7 99.43 -38.01 67.29
CA LEU A 7 98.25 -37.19 66.97
C LEU A 7 96.98 -38.06 66.90
N PRO A 8 95.93 -37.68 67.66
CA PRO A 8 94.78 -38.51 67.96
C PRO A 8 93.63 -38.31 66.97
N GLY A 9 92.69 -39.26 67.00
CA GLY A 9 91.46 -39.22 66.22
C GLY A 9 90.59 -37.99 66.50
N LYS A 10 89.88 -37.55 65.46
CA LYS A 10 88.76 -36.64 65.59
C LYS A 10 87.63 -37.09 64.67
N ARG A 11 86.65 -37.78 65.27
CA ARG A 11 85.28 -37.87 64.75
C ARG A 11 84.76 -36.45 64.54
N ARG A 12 84.16 -36.18 63.38
CA ARG A 12 83.32 -34.99 63.17
C ARG A 12 81.99 -35.41 62.55
N SER A 13 80.98 -35.34 63.41
CA SER A 13 79.55 -35.41 63.16
C SER A 13 79.04 -34.16 62.43
N GLY A 14 78.11 -34.37 61.49
CA GLY A 14 76.93 -33.54 61.28
C GLY A 14 77.11 -32.13 60.70
N VAL A 15 77.17 -32.01 59.37
CA VAL A 15 76.79 -30.78 58.64
C VAL A 15 75.94 -31.19 57.45
N GLY A 16 74.67 -31.53 57.71
CA GLY A 16 73.73 -31.99 56.68
C GLY A 16 72.33 -31.36 56.72
N SER A 17 72.02 -30.49 57.69
CA SER A 17 70.64 -29.97 57.86
C SER A 17 70.44 -28.49 57.46
N ALA A 18 71.51 -27.69 57.32
CA ALA A 18 71.40 -26.29 56.93
C ALA A 18 71.27 -26.12 55.40
N LEU A 19 72.05 -26.88 54.61
CA LEU A 19 71.95 -26.86 53.15
C LEU A 19 70.62 -27.45 52.66
N GLY A 20 70.14 -28.53 53.29
CA GLY A 20 68.85 -29.15 52.95
C GLY A 20 67.66 -28.23 53.20
N ARG A 21 67.69 -27.41 54.26
CA ARG A 21 66.65 -26.39 54.52
C ARG A 21 66.69 -25.24 53.52
N LEU A 22 67.86 -24.74 53.14
CA LEU A 22 67.97 -23.66 52.14
C LEU A 22 67.53 -24.11 50.74
N VAL A 23 67.88 -25.33 50.33
CA VAL A 23 67.41 -25.90 49.05
C VAL A 23 65.89 -26.11 49.06
N ALA A 24 65.31 -26.56 50.18
CA ALA A 24 63.86 -26.71 50.31
C ALA A 24 63.12 -25.37 50.18
N VAL A 25 63.64 -24.27 50.77
CA VAL A 25 63.02 -22.93 50.66
C VAL A 25 63.08 -22.40 49.23
N MET A 26 64.21 -22.58 48.52
CA MET A 26 64.34 -22.18 47.12
C MET A 26 63.36 -22.93 46.20
N VAL A 27 63.17 -24.23 46.42
CA VAL A 27 62.21 -25.03 45.64
C VAL A 27 60.78 -24.57 45.90
N VAL A 28 60.41 -24.27 47.14
CA VAL A 28 59.08 -23.75 47.47
C VAL A 28 58.84 -22.37 46.84
N MET A 29 59.85 -21.50 46.83
CA MET A 29 59.76 -20.18 46.19
C MET A 29 59.59 -20.29 44.68
N LEU A 30 60.30 -21.22 44.03
CA LEU A 30 60.21 -21.46 42.59
C LEU A 30 58.83 -22.05 42.21
N ILE A 31 58.29 -22.96 43.04
CA ILE A 31 56.93 -23.48 42.87
C ILE A 31 55.89 -22.36 43.07
N ALA A 32 56.11 -21.46 44.02
CA ALA A 32 55.23 -20.32 44.25
C ALA A 32 55.22 -19.34 43.06
N GLU A 33 56.39 -19.06 42.47
CA GLU A 33 56.50 -18.24 41.26
C GLU A 33 55.81 -18.88 40.06
N LEU A 34 55.98 -20.19 39.86
CA LEU A 34 55.29 -20.94 38.80
C LEU A 34 53.76 -20.97 39.02
N GLY A 35 53.31 -21.14 40.25
CA GLY A 35 51.89 -21.09 40.61
C GLY A 35 51.27 -19.72 40.36
N PHE A 36 51.99 -18.65 40.68
CA PHE A 36 51.55 -17.28 40.40
C PHE A 36 51.44 -16.99 38.90
N LEU A 37 52.41 -17.45 38.11
CA LEU A 37 52.39 -17.30 36.65
C LEU A 37 51.21 -18.06 36.01
N TYR A 38 50.94 -19.27 36.50
CA TYR A 38 49.80 -20.07 36.04
C TYR A 38 48.46 -19.37 36.33
N PHE A 39 48.29 -18.82 37.53
CA PHE A 39 47.08 -18.07 37.91
C PHE A 39 46.89 -16.80 37.07
N ALA A 40 47.96 -16.06 36.80
CA ALA A 40 47.92 -14.87 35.95
C ALA A 40 47.58 -15.20 34.48
N TYR A 41 48.01 -16.37 33.97
CA TYR A 41 47.67 -16.85 32.64
C TYR A 41 46.20 -17.27 32.54
N ASP A 42 45.68 -17.98 33.55
CA ASP A 42 44.28 -18.41 33.59
C ASP A 42 43.32 -17.21 33.66
N GLY A 43 43.68 -16.17 34.42
CA GLY A 43 42.94 -14.90 34.43
C GLY A 43 42.84 -14.23 33.05
N LYS A 44 43.95 -14.21 32.29
CA LYS A 44 43.97 -13.68 30.91
C LYS A 44 43.22 -14.56 29.92
N ALA A 45 43.30 -15.89 30.06
CA ALA A 45 42.53 -16.82 29.25
C ALA A 45 41.01 -16.63 29.44
N GLY A 46 40.57 -16.33 30.66
CA GLY A 46 39.19 -15.95 30.97
C GLY A 46 38.73 -14.67 30.26
N GLU A 47 39.58 -13.64 30.16
CA GLU A 47 39.25 -12.40 29.44
C GLU A 47 39.18 -12.61 27.92
N VAL A 48 40.07 -13.42 27.35
CA VAL A 48 40.03 -13.78 25.93
C VAL A 48 38.75 -14.53 25.60
N LYS A 49 38.31 -15.46 26.46
CA LYS A 49 37.06 -16.19 26.29
C LYS A 49 35.83 -15.28 26.38
N LYS A 50 35.78 -14.36 27.37
CA LYS A 50 34.69 -13.38 27.50
C LYS A 50 34.58 -12.46 26.27
N ARG A 51 35.71 -11.99 25.73
CA ARG A 51 35.71 -11.17 24.50
C ARG A 51 35.30 -11.98 23.27
N ALA A 52 35.74 -13.24 23.17
CA ALA A 52 35.31 -14.15 22.10
C ALA A 52 33.80 -14.44 22.16
N ASP A 53 33.23 -14.63 23.35
CA ASP A 53 31.79 -14.81 23.55
C ASP A 53 31.00 -13.55 23.18
N GLN A 54 31.50 -12.35 23.56
CA GLN A 54 30.91 -11.07 23.15
C GLN A 54 30.95 -10.86 21.64
N LEU A 55 32.06 -11.20 20.98
CA LEU A 55 32.18 -11.16 19.53
C LEU A 55 31.19 -12.12 18.85
N ARG A 56 31.00 -13.31 19.41
CA ARG A 56 30.04 -14.30 18.90
C ARG A 56 28.59 -13.82 19.03
N ILE A 57 28.25 -13.20 20.17
CA ILE A 57 26.92 -12.61 20.39
C ILE A 57 26.69 -11.44 19.44
N ALA A 58 27.65 -10.53 19.32
CA ALA A 58 27.57 -9.40 18.40
C ALA A 58 27.45 -9.85 16.94
N GLN A 59 28.18 -10.89 16.53
CA GLN A 59 28.04 -11.48 15.18
C GLN A 59 26.68 -12.14 14.96
N ALA A 60 26.11 -12.79 15.97
CA ALA A 60 24.77 -13.36 15.90
C ALA A 60 23.69 -12.28 15.79
N ASP A 61 23.86 -11.15 16.47
CA ASP A 61 22.93 -10.01 16.39
C ASP A 61 23.04 -9.30 15.03
N VAL A 62 24.25 -9.16 14.48
CA VAL A 62 24.46 -8.66 13.11
C VAL A 62 23.78 -9.57 12.08
N GLN A 63 23.87 -10.90 12.22
CA GLN A 63 23.19 -11.84 11.33
C GLN A 63 21.66 -11.73 11.44
N LYS A 64 21.12 -11.57 12.65
CA LYS A 64 19.67 -11.34 12.85
C LYS A 64 19.20 -10.05 12.18
N ILE A 65 19.94 -8.95 12.36
CA ILE A 65 19.62 -7.66 11.72
C ILE A 65 19.70 -7.79 10.19
N GLN A 66 20.72 -8.45 9.65
CA GLN A 66 20.83 -8.70 8.21
C GLN A 66 19.67 -9.56 7.67
N SER A 67 19.23 -10.58 8.41
CA SER A 67 18.06 -11.38 8.03
C SER A 67 16.74 -10.61 8.07
N GLY A 68 16.60 -9.64 8.99
CA GLY A 68 15.47 -8.70 9.02
C GLY A 68 15.48 -7.73 7.83
N ILE A 69 16.67 -7.25 7.43
CA ILE A 69 16.87 -6.40 6.25
C ILE A 69 16.53 -7.16 4.96
N ALA A 70 16.86 -8.45 4.88
CA ALA A 70 16.51 -9.31 3.75
C ALA A 70 14.98 -9.53 3.59
N GLY A 71 14.18 -9.27 4.63
CA GLY A 71 12.73 -9.35 4.59
C GLY A 71 12.02 -8.13 3.98
N LEU A 72 12.66 -6.96 3.99
CA LEU A 72 12.10 -5.71 3.42
C LEU A 72 11.75 -5.77 1.92
N PRO A 73 12.57 -6.34 1.02
CA PRO A 73 12.20 -6.43 -0.39
C PRO A 73 10.97 -7.34 -0.62
N ASN A 74 10.79 -8.38 0.20
CA ASN A 74 9.63 -9.27 0.09
C ASN A 74 8.32 -8.60 0.53
N VAL A 75 8.39 -7.67 1.49
CA VAL A 75 7.23 -6.89 1.93
C VAL A 75 6.87 -5.82 0.90
N GLN A 76 7.87 -5.14 0.32
CA GLN A 76 7.64 -4.18 -0.77
C GLN A 76 7.07 -4.86 -2.03
N GLY A 77 7.60 -6.02 -2.42
CA GLY A 77 7.07 -6.79 -3.56
C GLY A 77 5.62 -7.21 -3.36
N ARG A 78 5.25 -7.62 -2.14
CA ARG A 78 3.85 -7.94 -1.78
C ARG A 78 2.93 -6.72 -1.80
N ALA A 79 3.41 -5.55 -1.38
CA ALA A 79 2.62 -4.32 -1.46
C ALA A 79 2.28 -3.98 -2.93
N VAL A 80 3.26 -4.09 -3.84
CA VAL A 80 3.05 -3.86 -5.28
C VAL A 80 2.11 -4.91 -5.88
N GLU A 81 2.26 -6.19 -5.50
CA GLU A 81 1.38 -7.27 -5.95
C GLU A 81 -0.07 -7.06 -5.50
N LEU A 82 -0.28 -6.60 -4.25
CA LEU A 82 -1.59 -6.29 -3.72
C LEU A 82 -2.23 -5.11 -4.44
N GLU A 83 -1.48 -4.04 -4.70
CA GLU A 83 -1.97 -2.89 -5.45
C GLU A 83 -2.39 -3.29 -6.89
N GLN A 84 -1.60 -4.14 -7.56
CA GLN A 84 -1.96 -4.66 -8.88
C GLN A 84 -3.25 -5.50 -8.85
N ARG A 85 -3.43 -6.32 -7.80
CA ARG A 85 -4.66 -7.11 -7.62
C ARG A 85 -5.87 -6.23 -7.32
N GLU A 86 -5.71 -5.20 -6.51
CA GLU A 86 -6.77 -4.23 -6.23
C GLU A 86 -7.20 -3.50 -7.51
N ARG A 87 -6.27 -3.05 -8.35
CA ARG A 87 -6.58 -2.44 -9.65
C ARG A 87 -7.35 -3.40 -10.58
N ALA A 88 -6.88 -4.63 -10.71
CA ALA A 88 -7.55 -5.64 -11.54
C ALA A 88 -8.96 -5.97 -11.01
N LEU A 89 -9.14 -6.03 -9.68
CA LEU A 89 -10.46 -6.24 -9.08
C LEU A 89 -11.38 -5.03 -9.28
N ALA A 90 -10.87 -3.81 -9.19
CA ALA A 90 -11.64 -2.60 -9.47
C ALA A 90 -12.10 -2.55 -10.94
N GLU A 91 -11.23 -2.92 -11.87
CA GLU A 91 -11.56 -3.04 -13.30
C GLU A 91 -12.64 -4.10 -13.55
N LEU A 92 -12.47 -5.31 -12.99
CA LEU A 92 -13.46 -6.38 -13.10
C LEU A 92 -14.79 -6.03 -12.41
N ALA A 93 -14.74 -5.32 -11.28
CA ALA A 93 -15.93 -4.82 -10.58
C ALA A 93 -16.64 -3.75 -11.39
N ALA A 94 -15.92 -2.84 -12.05
CA ALA A 94 -16.51 -1.85 -12.94
C ALA A 94 -17.23 -2.51 -14.12
N ILE A 95 -16.62 -3.53 -14.74
CA ILE A 95 -17.24 -4.29 -15.84
C ILE A 95 -18.51 -5.02 -15.38
N ARG A 96 -18.49 -5.63 -14.19
CA ARG A 96 -19.61 -6.46 -13.71
C ARG A 96 -20.75 -5.66 -13.06
N ILE A 97 -20.43 -4.61 -12.32
CA ILE A 97 -21.39 -3.86 -11.49
C ILE A 97 -21.85 -2.58 -12.22
N GLY A 98 -21.04 -2.05 -13.12
CA GLY A 98 -21.33 -0.84 -13.89
C GLY A 98 -22.66 -0.86 -14.65
N PRO A 99 -22.95 -1.91 -15.45
CA PRO A 99 -24.21 -1.98 -16.19
C PRO A 99 -25.45 -2.01 -15.30
N GLN A 100 -25.37 -2.65 -14.13
CA GLN A 100 -26.50 -2.71 -13.20
C GLN A 100 -26.83 -1.34 -12.64
N HIS A 101 -25.82 -0.62 -12.14
CA HIS A 101 -26.02 0.75 -11.63
C HIS A 101 -26.57 1.69 -12.69
N MET A 102 -26.11 1.51 -13.93
CA MET A 102 -26.61 2.26 -15.06
C MET A 102 -28.08 1.99 -15.37
N MET A 103 -28.53 0.75 -15.30
CA MET A 103 -29.94 0.39 -15.44
C MET A 103 -30.78 0.92 -14.29
N ASP A 104 -30.27 0.88 -13.06
CA ASP A 104 -30.94 1.44 -11.88
C ASP A 104 -31.10 2.97 -12.00
N GLU A 105 -30.08 3.67 -12.50
CA GLU A 105 -30.13 5.10 -12.78
C GLU A 105 -31.08 5.43 -13.93
N MET A 106 -31.07 4.65 -15.02
CA MET A 106 -32.01 4.82 -16.13
C MET A 106 -33.45 4.67 -15.63
N LYS A 107 -33.73 3.64 -14.83
CA LYS A 107 -35.03 3.43 -14.19
C LYS A 107 -35.42 4.62 -13.30
N ARG A 108 -34.47 5.18 -12.54
CA ARG A 108 -34.71 6.35 -11.69
C ARG A 108 -35.04 7.60 -12.50
N ILE A 109 -34.35 7.82 -13.60
CA ILE A 109 -34.51 8.96 -14.50
C ILE A 109 -35.85 8.90 -15.25
N LEU A 110 -36.21 7.71 -15.74
CA LEU A 110 -37.48 7.47 -16.44
C LEU A 110 -38.66 7.39 -15.46
N ALA A 111 -38.43 7.03 -14.19
CA ALA A 111 -39.50 6.96 -13.21
C ALA A 111 -40.13 8.33 -12.93
N ARG A 112 -41.46 8.35 -12.82
CA ARG A 112 -42.19 9.50 -12.28
C ARG A 112 -41.99 9.57 -10.77
N PRO A 113 -41.56 10.71 -10.20
CA PRO A 113 -41.41 10.86 -8.75
C PRO A 113 -42.78 10.77 -8.06
N LYS A 114 -42.94 9.83 -7.12
CA LYS A 114 -44.22 9.59 -6.42
C LYS A 114 -44.27 10.22 -5.03
N THR A 115 -43.13 10.32 -4.35
CA THR A 115 -43.04 10.79 -2.95
C THR A 115 -42.86 12.30 -2.90
N ARG A 116 -43.41 12.98 -1.88
CA ARG A 116 -43.25 14.44 -1.68
C ARG A 116 -41.79 14.90 -1.73
N ALA A 117 -40.88 14.16 -1.09
CA ALA A 117 -39.45 14.45 -1.13
C ALA A 117 -38.86 14.35 -2.54
N SER A 118 -39.17 13.28 -3.28
CA SER A 118 -38.71 13.11 -4.67
C SER A 118 -39.31 14.14 -5.62
N ILE A 119 -40.55 14.59 -5.39
CA ILE A 119 -41.18 15.65 -6.18
C ILE A 119 -40.47 16.98 -5.93
N LYS A 120 -40.11 17.28 -4.68
CA LYS A 120 -39.34 18.48 -4.35
C LYS A 120 -37.97 18.43 -5.04
N GLN A 121 -37.24 17.33 -4.90
CA GLN A 121 -35.94 17.15 -5.57
C GLN A 121 -36.03 17.28 -7.08
N ALA A 122 -37.05 16.68 -7.70
CA ALA A 122 -37.30 16.80 -9.13
C ALA A 122 -37.55 18.26 -9.55
N LYS A 123 -38.35 19.00 -8.78
CA LYS A 123 -38.58 20.44 -9.02
C LYS A 123 -37.32 21.28 -8.83
N ASP A 124 -36.54 21.00 -7.80
CA ASP A 124 -35.27 21.67 -7.53
C ASP A 124 -34.27 21.43 -8.67
N ALA A 125 -34.33 20.25 -9.31
CA ALA A 125 -33.56 19.90 -10.51
C ALA A 125 -34.18 20.41 -11.84
N GLY A 126 -35.32 21.11 -11.78
CA GLY A 126 -36.02 21.67 -12.94
C GLY A 126 -36.83 20.67 -13.76
N TRP A 127 -37.10 19.46 -13.25
CA TRP A 127 -37.82 18.44 -14.00
C TRP A 127 -39.31 18.75 -14.13
N ASN A 128 -39.89 18.44 -15.28
CA ASN A 128 -41.33 18.38 -15.42
C ASN A 128 -41.90 17.10 -14.75
N VAL A 129 -42.69 17.28 -13.69
CA VAL A 129 -43.31 16.19 -12.91
C VAL A 129 -44.50 15.55 -13.63
N ALA A 130 -45.09 16.26 -14.59
CA ALA A 130 -46.16 15.76 -15.45
C ALA A 130 -45.63 15.01 -16.69
N TRP A 131 -44.33 15.05 -16.94
CA TRP A 131 -43.72 14.33 -18.05
C TRP A 131 -43.95 12.82 -17.95
N GLU A 132 -44.28 12.22 -19.10
CA GLU A 132 -44.60 10.81 -19.26
C GLU A 132 -43.44 10.11 -19.97
N ALA A 133 -42.74 9.23 -19.25
CA ALA A 133 -41.60 8.50 -19.81
C ALA A 133 -41.99 7.51 -20.94
N GLU A 134 -43.27 7.18 -21.05
CA GLU A 134 -43.82 6.34 -22.13
C GLU A 134 -43.71 7.01 -23.51
N ASN A 135 -43.49 8.33 -23.55
CA ASN A 135 -43.25 9.07 -24.79
C ASN A 135 -41.80 8.93 -25.30
N VAL A 136 -40.91 8.29 -24.54
CA VAL A 136 -39.50 8.08 -24.90
C VAL A 136 -39.19 6.59 -24.99
N TYR A 137 -38.66 6.19 -26.14
CA TYR A 137 -38.30 4.82 -26.47
C TYR A 137 -36.79 4.75 -26.69
N LEU A 138 -36.12 3.83 -26.01
CA LEU A 138 -34.70 3.57 -26.22
C LEU A 138 -34.55 2.42 -27.21
N GLU A 139 -33.81 2.67 -28.28
CA GLU A 139 -33.52 1.68 -29.33
C GLU A 139 -32.19 0.99 -29.05
N GLU A 140 -31.16 1.78 -28.79
CA GLU A 140 -29.80 1.30 -28.66
C GLU A 140 -29.10 1.97 -27.49
N PHE A 141 -28.37 1.16 -26.74
CA PHE A 141 -27.46 1.61 -25.71
C PHE A 141 -26.12 0.94 -25.97
N ALA A 142 -25.18 1.68 -26.53
CA ALA A 142 -23.88 1.17 -26.94
C ALA A 142 -22.76 1.86 -26.17
N GLU A 143 -21.86 1.06 -25.59
CA GLU A 143 -20.60 1.55 -25.06
C GLU A 143 -19.56 1.52 -26.18
N GLU A 144 -19.06 2.69 -26.61
CA GLU A 144 -18.07 2.79 -27.69
C GLU A 144 -16.64 2.60 -27.17
N THR A 145 -16.37 3.05 -25.94
CA THR A 145 -15.05 3.03 -25.29
C THR A 145 -15.27 3.06 -23.78
N GLU A 146 -14.26 2.72 -22.97
CA GLU A 146 -14.31 2.74 -21.50
C GLU A 146 -15.05 3.98 -20.95
N GLY A 147 -16.29 3.78 -20.52
CA GLY A 147 -17.13 4.82 -19.93
C GLY A 147 -17.73 5.83 -20.93
N ARG A 148 -17.53 5.73 -22.25
CA ARG A 148 -18.29 6.53 -23.24
C ARG A 148 -19.46 5.72 -23.79
N VAL A 149 -20.65 6.26 -23.58
CA VAL A 149 -21.90 5.66 -24.02
C VAL A 149 -22.59 6.52 -25.05
N VAL A 150 -23.11 5.87 -26.08
CA VAL A 150 -24.05 6.44 -27.03
C VAL A 150 -25.43 5.83 -26.78
N ILE A 151 -26.42 6.70 -26.59
CA ILE A 151 -27.82 6.34 -26.37
C ILE A 151 -28.61 6.80 -27.60
N ARG A 152 -29.33 5.89 -28.24
CA ARG A 152 -30.22 6.20 -29.36
C ARG A 152 -31.64 5.81 -29.04
N GLY A 153 -32.58 6.61 -29.52
CA GLY A 153 -33.98 6.38 -29.27
C GLY A 153 -34.88 7.27 -30.08
N TYR A 154 -36.16 7.17 -29.75
CA TYR A 154 -37.23 7.94 -30.34
C TYR A 154 -38.02 8.61 -29.23
N ALA A 155 -38.48 9.83 -29.48
CA ALA A 155 -39.40 10.53 -28.60
C ALA A 155 -40.61 11.02 -29.40
N ARG A 156 -41.74 11.22 -28.71
CA ARG A 156 -42.96 11.73 -29.35
C ARG A 156 -42.86 13.22 -29.71
N SER A 157 -42.25 14.02 -28.84
CA SER A 157 -42.04 15.46 -29.03
C SER A 157 -40.59 15.87 -28.78
N LEU A 158 -40.20 17.03 -29.31
CA LEU A 158 -38.92 17.67 -28.97
C LEU A 158 -38.84 17.99 -27.46
N ASP A 159 -39.97 18.35 -26.85
CA ASP A 159 -40.05 18.62 -25.41
C ASP A 159 -39.70 17.37 -24.58
N ASP A 160 -40.11 16.19 -25.05
CA ASP A 160 -39.78 14.91 -24.39
C ASP A 160 -38.28 14.59 -24.48
N VAL A 161 -37.65 14.92 -25.62
CA VAL A 161 -36.19 14.80 -25.78
C VAL A 161 -35.47 15.74 -24.82
N ALA A 162 -35.95 16.97 -24.69
CA ALA A 162 -35.35 17.98 -23.81
C ALA A 162 -35.48 17.60 -22.33
N GLU A 163 -36.64 17.10 -21.91
CA GLU A 163 -36.85 16.58 -20.54
C GLU A 163 -35.94 15.38 -20.27
N TYR A 164 -35.87 14.42 -21.19
CA TYR A 164 -34.98 13.27 -21.03
C TYR A 164 -33.51 13.69 -20.93
N TRP A 165 -33.06 14.63 -21.76
CA TRP A 165 -31.72 15.21 -21.69
C TRP A 165 -31.45 15.89 -20.34
N LEU A 166 -32.40 16.69 -19.84
CA LEU A 166 -32.28 17.38 -18.56
C LEU A 166 -32.13 16.38 -17.40
N ARG A 167 -32.95 15.33 -17.42
CA ARG A 167 -32.91 14.29 -16.38
C ARG A 167 -31.62 13.48 -16.43
N LEU A 168 -31.13 13.13 -17.63
CA LEU A 168 -29.81 12.51 -17.81
C LEU A 168 -28.71 13.39 -17.19
N ARG A 169 -28.69 14.69 -17.51
CA ARG A 169 -27.69 15.65 -17.00
C ARG A 169 -27.74 15.83 -15.49
N SER A 170 -28.90 15.66 -14.87
CA SER A 170 -29.05 15.76 -13.41
C SER A 170 -28.58 14.52 -12.65
N SER A 171 -28.29 13.42 -13.36
CA SER A 171 -27.75 12.22 -12.73
C SER A 171 -26.27 12.40 -12.36
N LYS A 172 -25.86 11.73 -11.29
CA LYS A 172 -24.44 11.68 -10.87
C LYS A 172 -23.63 10.70 -11.72
N LEU A 173 -24.30 9.71 -12.30
CA LEU A 173 -23.69 8.67 -13.12
C LEU A 173 -23.33 9.21 -14.52
N PHE A 174 -24.25 9.95 -15.15
CA PHE A 174 -24.09 10.45 -16.51
C PHE A 174 -23.47 11.85 -16.50
N GLN A 175 -22.20 11.93 -16.90
CA GLN A 175 -21.45 13.17 -17.02
C GLN A 175 -21.37 13.61 -18.48
N SER A 176 -21.18 14.92 -18.68
CA SER A 176 -20.94 15.52 -20.01
C SER A 176 -21.96 15.10 -21.08
N VAL A 177 -23.25 15.07 -20.73
CA VAL A 177 -24.33 14.66 -21.65
C VAL A 177 -24.45 15.66 -22.80
N ARG A 178 -24.15 15.20 -24.02
CA ARG A 178 -24.26 15.99 -25.25
C ARG A 178 -25.31 15.37 -26.17
N LEU A 179 -26.10 16.23 -26.79
CA LEU A 179 -26.99 15.86 -27.87
C LEU A 179 -26.18 15.82 -29.18
N ALA A 180 -26.10 14.66 -29.81
CA ALA A 180 -25.35 14.46 -31.05
C ALA A 180 -26.20 14.78 -32.29
N SER A 181 -27.44 14.33 -32.31
CA SER A 181 -28.36 14.59 -33.42
C SER A 181 -29.83 14.45 -32.99
N ILE A 182 -30.69 15.21 -33.67
CA ILE A 182 -32.16 15.04 -33.66
C ILE A 182 -32.61 15.02 -35.11
N THR A 183 -33.47 14.07 -35.47
CA THR A 183 -34.01 13.94 -36.82
C THR A 183 -35.47 13.51 -36.75
N GLU A 184 -36.33 14.17 -37.53
CA GLU A 184 -37.72 13.76 -37.65
C GLU A 184 -37.81 12.43 -38.39
N HIS A 185 -38.46 11.46 -37.77
CA HIS A 185 -38.74 10.16 -38.34
C HIS A 185 -40.26 9.99 -38.47
N LYS A 186 -40.75 10.15 -39.69
CA LYS A 186 -42.16 9.91 -40.01
C LYS A 186 -42.40 8.41 -40.11
N ASN A 187 -43.03 7.83 -39.11
CA ASN A 187 -43.43 6.43 -39.18
C ASN A 187 -44.73 6.30 -40.00
N SER A 188 -44.56 6.01 -41.30
CA SER A 188 -45.65 5.90 -42.28
C SER A 188 -46.72 4.84 -41.92
N GLN A 189 -46.42 3.89 -41.03
CA GLN A 189 -47.38 2.86 -40.62
C GLN A 189 -48.24 3.24 -39.41
N ALA A 190 -47.73 4.10 -38.52
CA ALA A 190 -48.44 4.50 -37.30
C ALA A 190 -49.12 5.88 -37.44
N GLY A 191 -48.78 6.65 -38.47
CA GLY A 191 -49.31 8.00 -38.68
C GLY A 191 -48.88 9.02 -37.60
N VAL A 192 -47.85 8.68 -36.82
CA VAL A 192 -47.29 9.52 -35.77
C VAL A 192 -45.87 9.92 -36.14
N ASP A 193 -45.62 11.23 -36.11
CA ASP A 193 -44.28 11.79 -36.28
C ASP A 193 -43.49 11.56 -34.99
N LEU A 194 -42.32 10.95 -35.11
CA LEU A 194 -41.41 10.68 -33.98
C LEU A 194 -40.11 11.46 -34.19
N GLN A 195 -39.48 11.87 -33.10
CA GLN A 195 -38.17 12.51 -33.10
C GLN A 195 -37.13 11.46 -32.76
N LYS A 196 -36.29 11.07 -33.72
CA LYS A 196 -35.12 10.22 -33.46
C LYS A 196 -34.03 11.08 -32.83
N PHE A 197 -33.49 10.63 -31.70
CA PHE A 197 -32.43 11.34 -30.99
C PHE A 197 -31.21 10.43 -30.78
N GLN A 198 -30.04 11.07 -30.68
CA GLN A 198 -28.81 10.44 -30.23
C GLN A 198 -28.13 11.30 -29.17
N PHE A 199 -27.81 10.71 -28.04
CA PHE A 199 -27.00 11.31 -26.98
C PHE A 199 -25.64 10.62 -26.89
N SER A 200 -24.60 11.42 -26.59
CA SER A 200 -23.29 10.94 -26.20
C SER A 200 -23.01 11.40 -24.77
N THR A 201 -22.64 10.47 -23.90
CA THR A 201 -22.40 10.74 -22.47
C THR A 201 -21.20 9.95 -21.97
N MET A 202 -20.57 10.47 -20.92
CA MET A 202 -19.53 9.76 -20.17
C MET A 202 -20.14 9.21 -18.89
N VAL A 203 -20.08 7.91 -18.69
CA VAL A 203 -20.63 7.18 -17.55
C VAL A 203 -19.52 6.97 -16.52
N ASN A 204 -19.76 7.42 -15.28
CA ASN A 204 -18.85 7.21 -14.18
C ASN A 204 -19.38 6.10 -13.25
N PHE A 205 -18.86 4.89 -13.39
CA PHE A 205 -19.28 3.74 -12.60
C PHE A 205 -18.84 3.78 -11.12
N TYR A 206 -17.96 4.72 -10.74
CA TYR A 206 -17.38 4.81 -9.38
C TYR A 206 -18.11 5.79 -8.44
N TYR A 207 -19.24 6.37 -8.85
CA TYR A 207 -19.92 7.43 -8.07
C TYR A 207 -20.53 6.98 -6.73
N GLN A 208 -20.66 5.68 -6.47
CA GLN A 208 -21.24 5.14 -5.23
C GLN A 208 -20.22 4.55 -4.25
N THR A 209 -18.99 4.26 -4.67
CA THR A 209 -17.96 3.73 -3.77
C THR A 209 -17.27 4.87 -3.04
N LYS A 210 -17.08 4.77 -1.73
CA LYS A 210 -16.33 5.77 -0.94
C LYS A 210 -14.92 6.00 -1.51
N GLU A 211 -14.32 4.94 -2.04
CA GLU A 211 -13.01 4.96 -2.70
C GLU A 211 -13.05 5.67 -4.07
N GLY A 212 -14.14 5.54 -4.83
CA GLY A 212 -14.33 6.23 -6.11
C GLY A 212 -14.48 7.75 -5.97
N VAL A 213 -15.14 8.20 -4.90
CA VAL A 213 -15.24 9.63 -4.56
C VAL A 213 -13.86 10.17 -4.15
N ALA A 214 -13.09 9.42 -3.36
CA ALA A 214 -11.73 9.81 -2.96
C ALA A 214 -10.76 9.86 -4.15
N LEU A 215 -10.85 8.92 -5.09
CA LEU A 215 -10.04 8.90 -6.30
C LEU A 215 -10.35 10.11 -7.21
N MET A 216 -11.61 10.53 -7.28
CA MET A 216 -12.01 11.72 -8.03
C MET A 216 -11.54 13.02 -7.39
N GLU A 217 -11.58 13.13 -6.06
CA GLU A 217 -11.01 14.28 -5.34
C GLU A 217 -9.50 14.38 -5.62
N GLN A 218 -8.80 13.26 -5.69
CA GLN A 218 -7.38 13.21 -6.03
C GLN A 218 -7.09 13.54 -7.50
N ILE A 219 -7.92 13.08 -8.44
CA ILE A 219 -7.79 13.41 -9.87
C ILE A 219 -8.09 14.90 -10.12
N GLU A 220 -9.13 15.45 -9.47
CA GLU A 220 -9.51 16.85 -9.60
C GLU A 220 -8.46 17.79 -8.97
N GLN A 221 -7.83 17.38 -7.86
CA GLN A 221 -6.65 18.04 -7.29
C GLN A 221 -5.43 17.98 -8.22
N SER A 222 -5.12 16.82 -8.80
CA SER A 222 -3.99 16.71 -9.75
C SER A 222 -4.20 17.54 -11.03
N ARG A 223 -5.46 17.75 -11.43
CA ARG A 223 -5.81 18.57 -12.59
C ARG A 223 -5.73 20.06 -12.31
N THR A 224 -6.02 20.47 -11.07
CA THR A 224 -5.91 21.89 -10.67
C THR A 224 -4.45 22.32 -10.51
N ASP A 225 -3.56 21.41 -10.09
CA ASP A 225 -2.11 21.66 -10.02
C ASP A 225 -1.45 21.84 -11.40
N GLU A 226 -1.98 21.23 -12.47
CA GLU A 226 -1.46 21.43 -13.84
C GLU A 226 -1.91 22.74 -14.49
N THR A 227 -2.89 23.46 -13.92
CA THR A 227 -3.48 24.65 -14.55
C THR A 227 -2.99 25.97 -13.96
N GLU A 228 -2.06 25.95 -13.00
CA GLU A 228 -1.45 27.19 -12.50
C GLU A 228 -0.34 27.65 -13.46
N PRO A 229 -0.50 28.79 -14.16
CA PRO A 229 0.56 29.29 -15.03
C PRO A 229 1.76 29.67 -14.18
N GLN A 230 2.91 29.06 -14.47
CA GLN A 230 4.19 29.43 -13.85
C GLN A 230 4.38 30.94 -13.96
N PRO A 231 4.66 31.66 -12.85
CA PRO A 231 4.97 33.07 -12.93
C PRO A 231 6.25 33.22 -13.75
N THR A 232 6.13 33.94 -14.86
CA THR A 232 7.25 34.42 -15.67
C THR A 232 8.27 35.10 -14.75
N THR A 233 9.42 34.45 -14.57
CA THR A 233 10.60 35.06 -13.98
C THR A 233 11.09 36.13 -14.96
N GLU A 234 10.65 37.37 -14.77
CA GLU A 234 11.27 38.53 -15.39
C GLU A 234 12.70 38.68 -14.83
N GLN A 235 13.68 38.58 -15.72
CA GLN A 235 15.05 39.08 -15.53
C GLN A 235 15.29 40.24 -16.49
#